data_AF-A0A7K3IWJ4-F1
#
_entry.id   AF-A0A7K3IWJ4-F1
#
_cell.length_a   1.000
_cell.length_b   1.000
_cell.length_c   1.000
_cell.angle_alpha   90.00
_cell.angle_beta   90.00
_cell.angle_gamma   90.00
#
_symmetry.space_group_name_H-M   'P 1'
#
loop_
_entity.id
_entity.type
_entity.pdbx_description
1 polymer ?
#
loop_
_entity_poly.entity_id
_entity_poly.type
_entity_poly.pdbx_seq_one_letter_code
_entity_poly.pdbx_strand_id
1 'polypeptide(L)'
;GGGAMLKHLPQLMKFKTAMDVRIGLPNEHLTGVGRDEINQPMYATAVGLVMRGFEYLEMYKKSFSAGRKEVYVTPPVRERIDHDEAEPKETEEQYQPEPKTSLTEKIKIMMMKMFEVEDQPIN
;
A
#
# COMPACT_ATOMS: atom_id res chain seq x y z
N GLY A 1 10.53 -1.14 11.53
CA GLY A 1 9.08 -0.86 11.43
C GLY A 1 8.78 0.52 11.97
N GLY A 2 7.65 1.13 11.60
CA GLY A 2 7.30 2.50 12.03
C GLY A 2 7.24 2.68 13.56
N GLY A 3 6.84 1.66 14.31
CA GLY A 3 6.83 1.70 15.78
C GLY A 3 8.20 1.96 16.42
N ALA A 4 9.31 1.71 15.70
CA ALA A 4 10.66 2.03 16.18
C ALA A 4 10.94 3.54 16.30
N MET A 5 10.08 4.39 15.71
CA MET A 5 10.24 5.86 15.71
C MET A 5 9.61 6.54 16.93
N LEU A 6 9.03 5.78 17.86
CA LEU A 6 8.50 6.33 19.10
C LEU A 6 9.60 7.02 19.92
N LYS A 7 9.27 8.19 20.48
CA LYS A 7 10.18 8.94 21.35
C LYS A 7 10.59 8.06 22.53
N HIS A 8 11.88 8.08 22.85
CA HIS A 8 12.47 7.36 23.97
C HIS A 8 12.39 5.83 23.95
N LEU A 9 11.91 5.22 22.86
CA LEU A 9 11.77 3.76 22.77
C LEU A 9 13.12 3.02 22.83
N PRO A 10 14.20 3.46 22.14
CA PRO A 10 15.51 2.81 22.27
C PRO A 10 16.04 2.83 23.70
N GLN A 11 15.82 3.93 24.43
CA GLN A 11 16.22 4.08 25.83
C GLN A 11 15.44 3.11 26.73
N LEU A 12 14.12 3.01 26.55
CA LEU A 12 13.28 2.08 27.28
C LEU A 12 13.69 0.61 27.03
N MET A 13 13.92 0.23 25.78
CA MET A 13 14.33 -1.13 25.43
C MET A 13 15.72 -1.45 25.97
N LYS A 14 16.67 -0.51 25.91
CA LYS A 14 18.00 -0.66 26.52
C LYS A 14 17.91 -0.82 28.03
N PHE A 15 17.08 -0.03 28.70
CA PHE A 15 16.85 -0.15 30.14
C PHE A 15 16.21 -1.49 30.52
N LYS A 16 15.18 -1.93 29.78
CA LYS A 16 14.44 -3.14 30.11
C LYS A 16 15.22 -4.42 29.85
N THR A 17 15.99 -4.45 28.76
CA THR A 17 16.70 -5.65 28.31
C THR A 17 18.18 -5.68 28.72
N ALA A 18 18.73 -4.55 29.19
CA ALA A 18 20.16 -4.36 29.46
C ALA A 18 21.07 -4.66 28.25
N MET A 19 20.53 -4.58 27.03
CA MET A 19 21.26 -4.78 25.78
C MET A 19 21.37 -3.48 25.00
N ASP A 20 22.38 -3.37 24.14
CA ASP A 20 22.48 -2.27 23.20
C ASP A 20 21.37 -2.35 22.14
N VAL A 21 20.79 -1.20 21.84
CA VAL A 21 19.67 -1.06 20.91
C VAL A 21 20.08 -0.12 19.80
N ARG A 22 19.84 -0.53 18.55
CA ARG A 22 19.99 0.30 17.35
C ARG A 22 18.69 0.32 16.55
N ILE A 23 18.43 1.44 15.89
CA ILE A 23 17.34 1.54 14.91
C ILE A 23 17.89 1.11 13.55
N GLY A 24 17.31 0.07 12.96
CA GLY A 24 17.68 -0.37 11.61
C GLY A 24 17.06 0.52 10.54
N LEU A 25 17.91 1.07 9.66
CA LEU A 25 17.49 1.87 8.52
C LEU A 25 17.52 1.04 7.22
N PRO A 26 16.55 1.21 6.30
CA PRO A 26 16.49 0.41 5.07
C PRO A 26 17.68 0.64 4.13
N ASN A 27 18.36 1.77 4.23
CA ASN A 27 19.46 2.14 3.36
C ASN A 27 20.82 1.54 3.75
N GLU A 28 20.98 0.94 4.93
CA GLU A 28 22.28 0.44 5.42
C GLU A 28 22.93 -0.55 4.44
N HIS A 29 22.12 -1.31 3.70
CA HIS A 29 22.55 -2.34 2.75
C HIS A 29 22.32 -1.93 1.29
N LEU A 30 21.88 -0.70 1.04
CA LEU A 30 21.57 -0.19 -0.30
C LEU A 30 22.58 0.88 -0.69
N THR A 31 23.12 0.77 -1.90
CA THR A 31 23.99 1.80 -2.48
C THR A 31 23.21 2.61 -3.52
N GLY A 32 23.41 3.93 -3.55
CA GLY A 32 22.84 4.82 -4.56
C GLY A 32 22.11 6.04 -4.02
N VAL A 33 21.70 6.92 -4.94
CA VAL A 33 20.98 8.17 -4.65
C VAL A 33 19.49 7.87 -4.44
N GLY A 34 19.15 7.36 -3.25
CA GLY A 34 17.77 7.18 -2.81
C GLY A 34 17.15 8.50 -2.35
N ARG A 35 15.83 8.62 -2.39
CA ARG A 35 15.13 9.72 -1.70
C ARG A 35 15.28 9.53 -0.19
N ASP A 36 15.58 10.58 0.58
CA ASP A 36 15.70 10.47 2.03
C ASP A 36 14.41 9.96 2.70
N GLU A 37 13.25 10.18 2.06
CA GLU A 37 11.95 9.68 2.51
C GLU A 37 11.90 8.16 2.64
N ILE A 38 12.54 7.40 1.74
CA ILE A 38 12.55 5.93 1.81
C ILE A 38 13.47 5.41 2.93
N ASN A 39 14.32 6.28 3.49
CA ASN A 39 15.23 5.95 4.56
C ASN A 39 14.58 6.04 5.95
N GLN A 40 13.38 5.49 6.09
CA GLN A 40 12.66 5.44 7.36
C GLN A 40 12.34 4.00 7.74
N PRO A 41 12.42 3.63 9.04
CA PRO A 41 12.06 2.28 9.51
C PRO A 41 10.64 1.83 9.13
N MET A 42 9.76 2.76 8.77
CA MET A 42 8.42 2.50 8.22
C MET A 42 8.46 1.75 6.88
N TYR A 43 9.42 2.06 6.01
CA TYR A 43 9.55 1.43 4.68
C TYR A 43 10.39 0.16 4.67
N ALA A 44 10.95 -0.25 5.81
CA ALA A 44 11.84 -1.42 5.92
C ALA A 44 11.24 -2.70 5.32
N THR A 45 9.94 -2.95 5.54
CA THR A 45 9.27 -4.14 5.00
C THR A 45 9.16 -4.08 3.48
N ALA A 46 8.72 -2.95 2.93
CA ALA A 46 8.56 -2.80 1.48
C ALA A 46 9.91 -2.94 0.75
N VAL A 47 10.96 -2.31 1.29
CA VAL A 47 12.33 -2.43 0.78
C VAL A 47 12.82 -3.88 0.83
N GLY A 48 12.64 -4.56 1.97
CA GLY A 48 13.02 -5.97 2.11
C GLY A 48 12.30 -6.89 1.13
N LEU A 49 11.01 -6.65 0.86
CA LEU A 49 10.25 -7.41 -0.14
C LEU A 49 10.80 -7.19 -1.56
N VAL A 50 11.17 -5.96 -1.91
CA VAL A 50 11.78 -5.66 -3.22
C VAL A 50 13.12 -6.37 -3.36
N MET A 51 14.00 -6.31 -2.36
CA MET A 51 15.28 -7.02 -2.35
C MET A 51 15.08 -8.52 -2.51
N ARG A 52 14.18 -9.11 -1.72
CA ARG A 52 13.85 -10.54 -1.78
C ARG A 52 13.28 -10.96 -3.14
N GLY A 53 12.53 -10.06 -3.79
CA GLY A 53 12.02 -10.26 -5.14
C GLY A 53 13.15 -10.35 -6.18
N PHE A 54 14.14 -9.46 -6.10
CA PHE A 54 15.31 -9.53 -6.99
C PHE A 54 16.15 -10.79 -6.75
N GLU A 55 16.41 -11.16 -5.50
CA GLU A 55 17.09 -12.42 -5.16
C GLU A 55 16.35 -13.64 -5.74
N TYR A 56 15.02 -13.62 -5.67
CA TYR A 56 14.20 -14.68 -6.26
C TYR A 56 14.36 -14.72 -7.79
N LEU A 57 14.29 -13.58 -8.48
CA LEU A 57 14.46 -13.54 -9.93
C LEU A 57 15.83 -14.05 -10.37
N GLU A 58 16.88 -13.68 -9.64
CA GLU A 58 18.24 -14.17 -9.85
C GLU A 58 18.34 -15.69 -9.63
N MET A 59 17.84 -16.19 -8.50
CA MET A 59 17.83 -17.61 -8.15
C MET A 59 17.16 -18.49 -9.21
N TYR A 60 16.06 -18.01 -9.80
CA TYR A 60 15.29 -18.75 -10.80
C TYR A 60 15.59 -18.33 -12.25
N LYS A 61 16.62 -17.49 -12.48
CA LYS A 61 17.00 -16.96 -13.80
C LYS A 61 15.82 -16.39 -14.60
N LYS A 62 14.90 -15.72 -13.91
CA LYS A 62 13.73 -15.06 -14.52
C LYS A 62 14.07 -13.61 -14.82
N SER A 63 13.63 -13.12 -15.98
CA SER A 63 13.80 -11.70 -16.32
C SER A 63 12.81 -10.84 -15.55
N PHE A 64 13.27 -9.69 -15.06
CA PHE A 64 12.40 -8.65 -14.52
C PHE A 64 11.96 -7.73 -15.66
N SER A 65 10.65 -7.55 -15.83
CA SER A 65 10.09 -6.51 -16.71
C SER A 65 9.33 -5.52 -15.85
N ALA A 66 9.96 -4.38 -15.54
CA ALA A 66 9.27 -3.28 -14.90
C ALA A 66 8.33 -2.62 -15.92
N GLY A 67 7.04 -2.48 -15.59
CA GLY A 67 6.11 -1.70 -16.40
C GLY A 67 6.57 -0.25 -16.58
N ARG A 68 6.09 0.42 -17.64
CA ARG A 68 6.39 1.84 -17.88
C ARG A 68 5.91 2.70 -16.70
N LYS A 69 6.69 3.75 -16.41
CA LYS A 69 6.55 4.68 -15.27
C LYS A 69 5.18 5.36 -15.15
N GLU A 70 4.33 5.28 -16.17
CA GLU A 70 3.01 5.93 -16.23
C GLU A 70 1.90 5.17 -15.47
N VAL A 71 2.13 3.91 -15.09
CA VAL A 71 1.13 3.08 -14.39
C VAL A 71 1.39 3.09 -12.88
N TYR A 72 1.08 4.21 -12.22
CA TYR A 72 0.95 4.21 -10.76
C TYR A 72 -0.46 3.72 -10.41
N VAL A 73 -0.56 2.56 -9.78
CA VAL A 73 -1.80 2.13 -9.13
C VAL A 73 -1.92 2.96 -7.85
N THR A 74 -2.84 3.92 -7.83
CA THR A 74 -3.20 4.61 -6.59
C THR A 74 -3.70 3.56 -5.61
N PRO A 75 -3.03 3.35 -4.45
CA PRO A 75 -3.59 2.45 -3.46
C PRO A 75 -4.97 2.98 -3.05
N PRO A 76 -5.95 2.09 -2.80
CA PRO A 76 -7.25 2.54 -2.32
C PRO A 76 -7.03 3.37 -1.06
N VAL A 77 -7.59 4.58 -1.06
CA VAL A 77 -7.59 5.47 0.10
C VAL A 77 -8.21 4.68 1.24
N ARG A 78 -7.39 4.26 2.21
CA ARG A 78 -7.92 3.75 3.48
C ARG A 78 -8.41 4.98 4.22
N GLU A 79 -9.73 5.12 4.32
CA GLU A 79 -10.35 6.07 5.23
C GLU A 79 -9.73 5.88 6.61
N ARG A 80 -9.06 6.92 7.10
CA ARG A 80 -8.67 6.97 8.50
C ARG A 80 -9.96 7.23 9.26
N ILE A 81 -10.34 6.29 10.13
CA ILE A 81 -11.37 6.55 11.14
C ILE A 81 -10.68 7.42 12.18
N ASP A 82 -10.77 8.73 11.98
CA ASP A 82 -10.33 9.72 12.97
C ASP A 82 -11.42 9.81 14.04
N HIS A 83 -11.12 9.36 15.25
CA HIS A 83 -11.94 9.65 16.43
C HIS A 83 -11.61 11.07 16.91
N ASP A 84 -12.59 11.97 16.71
CA ASP A 84 -12.94 13.20 17.44
C ASP A 84 -11.84 14.16 17.92
N GLU A 85 -11.82 15.38 17.36
CA GLU A 85 -12.37 16.56 18.04
C GLU A 85 -12.67 17.70 17.03
N ALA A 86 -13.86 18.29 17.16
CA ALA A 86 -14.48 19.37 16.36
C ALA A 86 -13.71 20.72 16.45
N GLU A 87 -13.81 21.73 15.57
CA GLU A 87 -14.89 22.27 14.73
C GLU A 87 -14.29 23.34 13.72
N PRO A 88 -15.04 24.10 12.90
CA PRO A 88 -15.05 24.02 11.43
C PRO A 88 -14.49 25.26 10.69
N LYS A 89 -14.10 25.12 9.42
CA LYS A 89 -14.19 26.22 8.43
C LYS A 89 -14.63 25.70 7.07
N GLU A 90 -15.82 26.16 6.68
CA GLU A 90 -16.43 26.04 5.36
C GLU A 90 -15.58 26.76 4.30
N THR A 91 -15.47 26.15 3.12
CA THR A 91 -15.63 26.84 1.84
C THR A 91 -16.11 25.80 0.83
N GLU A 92 -17.33 26.02 0.35
CA GLU A 92 -17.93 25.31 -0.77
C GLU A 92 -17.16 25.62 -2.06
N GLU A 93 -17.00 24.62 -2.93
CA GLU A 93 -17.16 24.86 -4.37
C GLU A 93 -17.60 23.57 -5.08
N GLN A 94 -18.72 23.71 -5.80
CA GLN A 94 -19.50 22.68 -6.46
C GLN A 94 -18.90 22.32 -7.83
N TYR A 95 -18.96 21.04 -8.24
CA TYR A 95 -19.00 20.68 -9.66
C TYR A 95 -19.83 19.40 -9.91
N GLN A 96 -20.66 19.47 -10.95
CA GLN A 96 -21.80 18.59 -11.27
C GLN A 96 -21.41 17.16 -11.71
N PRO A 97 -22.35 16.18 -11.61
CA PRO A 97 -22.08 14.77 -11.91
C PRO A 97 -22.24 14.47 -13.40
N GLU A 98 -21.17 14.02 -14.05
CA GLU A 98 -21.22 13.42 -15.39
C GLU A 98 -21.34 11.88 -15.27
N PRO A 99 -22.23 11.22 -16.03
CA PRO A 99 -22.64 9.84 -15.79
C PRO A 99 -21.56 8.88 -16.28
N LYS A 100 -20.66 8.49 -15.38
CA LYS A 100 -19.72 7.39 -15.64
C LYS A 100 -20.48 6.08 -15.45
N THR A 101 -20.85 5.47 -16.59
CA THR A 101 -21.43 4.11 -16.68
C THR A 101 -20.84 3.21 -15.61
N SER A 102 -21.70 2.74 -14.74
CA SER A 102 -21.35 2.29 -13.41
C SER A 102 -20.65 0.94 -13.50
N LEU A 103 -19.52 0.76 -12.81
CA LEU A 103 -18.92 -0.57 -12.64
C LEU A 103 -19.96 -1.58 -12.11
N THR A 104 -20.96 -1.10 -11.36
CA THR A 104 -22.08 -1.92 -10.88
C THR A 104 -23.03 -2.36 -11.98
N GLU A 105 -23.23 -1.58 -13.06
CA GLU A 105 -24.02 -2.00 -14.22
C GLU A 105 -23.32 -3.12 -14.99
N LYS A 106 -21.98 -3.05 -15.13
CA LYS A 106 -21.21 -4.12 -15.78
C LYS A 106 -21.22 -5.41 -14.96
N ILE A 107 -21.13 -5.30 -13.62
CA ILE A 107 -21.25 -6.46 -12.72
C ILE A 107 -22.67 -7.02 -12.74
N LYS A 108 -23.71 -6.17 -12.75
CA LYS A 108 -25.11 -6.58 -12.85
C LYS A 108 -25.42 -7.28 -14.17
N ILE A 109 -24.88 -6.78 -15.29
CA ILE A 109 -25.02 -7.42 -16.61
C ILE A 109 -24.29 -8.77 -16.65
N MET A 110 -23.11 -8.88 -16.03
CA MET A 110 -22.37 -10.14 -15.95
C MET A 110 -23.07 -11.17 -15.05
N MET A 111 -23.69 -10.73 -13.95
CA MET A 111 -24.50 -11.60 -13.09
C MET A 111 -25.82 -12.01 -13.75
N MET A 112 -26.53 -11.11 -14.44
CA MET A 112 -27.73 -11.48 -15.20
C MET A 112 -27.42 -12.50 -16.29
N LYS A 113 -26.32 -12.34 -17.03
CA LYS A 113 -25.90 -13.30 -18.05
C LYS A 113 -25.49 -14.67 -17.51
N MET A 114 -25.02 -14.75 -16.26
CA MET A 114 -24.71 -16.03 -15.61
C MET A 114 -25.99 -16.71 -15.11
N PHE A 115 -26.98 -15.96 -14.62
CA PHE A 115 -28.25 -16.49 -14.12
C PHE A 115 -29.25 -16.85 -15.23
N GLU A 116 -29.20 -16.19 -16.40
CA GLU A 116 -30.07 -16.53 -17.56
C GLU A 116 -29.72 -17.87 -18.22
N VAL A 117 -28.51 -18.41 -17.98
CA VAL A 117 -28.07 -19.67 -18.59
C VAL A 117 -28.56 -20.90 -17.81
N GLU A 118 -29.11 -20.74 -16.60
CA GLU A 118 -29.59 -21.85 -15.77
C GLU A 118 -31.06 -22.25 -16.00
N ASP A 119 -31.85 -21.51 -16.78
CA ASP A 119 -33.22 -21.91 -17.16
C ASP A 119 -33.29 -22.28 -18.65
N GLN A 120 -32.79 -23.46 -19.00
CA GLN A 120 -33.29 -24.20 -20.16
C GLN A 120 -34.50 -25.03 -19.68
N PRO A 121 -35.71 -24.85 -20.23
CA PRO A 121 -36.81 -25.74 -19.90
C PRO A 121 -36.46 -27.15 -20.39
N ILE A 122 -36.40 -28.07 -19.45
CA ILE A 122 -36.35 -29.51 -19.72
C ILE A 122 -37.59 -29.85 -20.56
N ASN A 123 -37.39 -30.32 -21.78
CA ASN A 123 -38.41 -30.98 -22.59
C ASN A 123 -37.92 -32.36 -22.99
#